data_AF-A0A2H0YTM2-F1
#
_entry.id   AF-A0A2H0YTM2-F1
#
_cell.length_a   1.000
_cell.length_b   1.000
_cell.length_c   1.000
_cell.angle_alpha   90.00
_cell.angle_beta   90.00
_cell.angle_gamma   90.00
#
_symmetry.space_group_name_H-M   'P 1'
#
loop_
_entity.id
_entity.type
_entity.pdbx_description
1 polymer ?
#
loop_
_entity_poly.entity_id
_entity_poly.type
_entity_poly.pdbx_seq_one_letter_code
_entity_poly.pdbx_strand_id
1 'polypeptide(L)'
;DLYQNGTYNKWIEKVLTHPNEIRQIYKEVSGSEKPDDWYPLQVICEKCGKVGTTKVTGIKGDKVTYKCMPDMVSWAQGCGHEGEINPYDGRSKLPWKVEWAVKWSGLPVTIEGSGKDHNAAGGSHDISVRICKEILEMPVPYNIPYEFFLTGGAKMSSSKGEGATAKAIGELLPPEILRFLMIQKHPKRPIEFNPEGSTVPVLFDQHDKASEQYFASEPEIPDHGRLFHYSQISDAKPVKHYLPRFTRVIFFLQMPHMDAEKEIAEIKGSKLTVEDKEEVAMRIKYGKKWLDSYAPEDFVF
;
A
#
# COMPACT_ATOMS: atom_id res chain seq x y z
N ASP A 1 10.67 5.04 18.65
CA ASP A 1 10.59 3.95 17.66
C ASP A 1 10.59 2.58 18.37
N LEU A 2 10.10 1.50 17.75
CA LEU A 2 9.98 0.13 18.30
C LEU A 2 11.33 -0.53 18.61
N TYR A 3 12.38 -0.15 17.89
CA TYR A 3 13.73 -0.56 18.26
C TYR A 3 14.23 0.21 19.50
N GLN A 4 14.06 1.53 19.52
CA GLN A 4 14.56 2.41 20.58
C GLN A 4 13.89 2.17 21.95
N ASN A 5 12.62 1.79 21.96
CA ASN A 5 11.89 1.50 23.20
C ASN A 5 12.06 0.04 23.67
N GLY A 6 12.94 -0.73 23.01
CA GLY A 6 13.27 -2.11 23.38
C GLY A 6 12.24 -3.17 22.99
N THR A 7 11.17 -2.83 22.26
CA THR A 7 10.12 -3.79 21.85
C THR A 7 10.69 -4.98 21.08
N TYR A 8 11.78 -4.78 20.34
CA TYR A 8 12.44 -5.82 19.54
C TYR A 8 13.63 -6.52 20.22
N ASN A 9 14.03 -6.14 21.43
CA ASN A 9 15.25 -6.66 22.06
C ASN A 9 15.23 -8.20 22.19
N LYS A 10 14.14 -8.76 22.71
CA LYS A 10 13.98 -10.23 22.85
C LYS A 10 14.04 -10.98 21.51
N TRP A 11 13.59 -10.32 20.44
CA TRP A 11 13.57 -10.92 19.10
C TRP A 11 14.94 -10.81 18.43
N ILE A 12 15.66 -9.71 18.65
CA ILE A 12 17.06 -9.56 18.23
C ILE A 12 17.91 -10.64 18.89
N GLU A 13 17.73 -10.87 20.20
CA GLU A 13 18.40 -11.96 20.92
C GLU A 13 18.11 -13.32 20.28
N LYS A 14 16.83 -13.64 20.04
CA LYS A 14 16.42 -14.91 19.43
C LYS A 14 16.98 -15.10 18.01
N VAL A 15 17.06 -14.03 17.23
CA VAL A 15 17.66 -14.06 15.88
C VAL A 15 19.17 -14.28 15.95
N LEU A 16 19.85 -13.65 16.91
CA LEU A 16 21.31 -13.78 17.10
C LEU A 16 21.73 -15.16 17.60
N THR A 17 20.85 -15.90 18.28
CA THR A 17 21.11 -17.27 18.72
C THR A 17 20.88 -18.33 17.63
N HIS A 18 20.25 -17.97 16.50
CA HIS A 18 19.94 -18.90 15.40
C HIS A 18 20.46 -18.43 14.01
N PRO A 19 21.71 -17.98 13.87
CA PRO A 19 22.21 -17.47 12.60
C PRO A 19 22.32 -18.58 11.55
N ASN A 20 22.68 -19.82 11.95
CA ASN A 20 22.81 -20.96 11.05
C ASN A 20 21.48 -21.34 10.41
N GLU A 21 20.45 -21.47 11.23
CA GLU A 21 19.09 -21.86 10.85
C GLU A 21 18.48 -20.80 9.94
N ILE A 22 18.70 -19.52 10.23
CA ILE A 22 18.25 -18.43 9.34
C ILE A 22 18.97 -18.52 7.99
N ARG A 23 20.28 -18.78 7.93
CA ARG A 23 20.99 -18.98 6.66
C ARG A 23 20.42 -20.17 5.88
N GLN A 24 20.13 -21.26 6.58
CA GLN A 24 19.54 -22.45 5.98
C GLN A 24 18.15 -22.15 5.39
N ILE A 25 17.30 -21.39 6.10
CA ILE A 25 16.00 -20.93 5.58
C ILE A 25 16.18 -20.12 4.29
N TYR A 26 17.13 -19.17 4.25
CA TYR A 26 17.38 -18.39 3.04
C TYR A 26 17.78 -19.28 1.85
N LYS A 27 18.65 -20.27 2.09
CA LYS A 27 19.11 -21.22 1.08
C LYS A 27 17.97 -22.12 0.60
N GLU A 28 17.20 -22.72 1.49
CA GLU A 28 16.11 -23.63 1.14
C GLU A 28 14.96 -22.95 0.41
N VAL A 29 14.58 -21.75 0.86
CA VAL A 29 13.40 -21.06 0.32
C VAL A 29 13.71 -20.37 -1.00
N SER A 30 14.85 -19.70 -1.08
CA SER A 30 15.16 -18.80 -2.22
C SER A 30 16.42 -19.16 -2.99
N GLY A 31 17.17 -20.19 -2.57
CA GLY A 31 18.50 -20.48 -3.10
C GLY A 31 19.58 -19.47 -2.68
N SER A 32 19.23 -18.45 -1.87
CA SER A 32 20.18 -17.42 -1.43
C SER A 32 21.17 -17.99 -0.41
N GLU A 33 22.37 -18.33 -0.85
CA GLU A 33 23.45 -18.72 0.04
C GLU A 33 24.02 -17.50 0.79
N LYS A 34 24.18 -17.63 2.11
CA LYS A 34 24.80 -16.63 2.97
C LYS A 34 26.11 -17.21 3.51
N PRO A 35 27.20 -16.43 3.54
CA PRO A 35 28.46 -16.87 4.14
C PRO A 35 28.28 -17.34 5.60
N ASP A 36 29.13 -18.25 6.05
CA ASP A 36 29.08 -18.79 7.43
C ASP A 36 29.29 -17.70 8.50
N ASP A 37 30.00 -16.63 8.14
CA ASP A 37 30.25 -15.47 8.98
C ASP A 37 29.18 -14.38 8.87
N TRP A 38 28.05 -14.65 8.19
CA TRP A 38 26.94 -13.71 8.08
C TRP A 38 26.01 -13.81 9.26
N TYR A 39 25.91 -12.74 10.05
CA TYR A 39 24.89 -12.60 11.08
C TYR A 39 23.68 -11.81 10.56
N PRO A 40 22.45 -12.21 10.91
CA PRO A 40 21.22 -11.50 10.54
C PRO A 40 21.01 -10.21 11.35
N LEU A 41 22.04 -9.37 11.46
CA LEU A 41 22.00 -8.09 12.18
C LEU A 41 23.02 -7.10 11.62
N GLN A 42 22.64 -5.84 11.53
CA GLN A 42 23.55 -4.70 11.29
C GLN A 42 23.49 -3.76 12.48
N VAL A 43 24.60 -3.11 12.81
CA VAL A 43 24.65 -2.15 13.91
C VAL A 43 24.77 -0.73 13.40
N ILE A 44 24.33 0.24 14.19
CA ILE A 44 24.61 1.64 13.91
C ILE A 44 26.04 1.91 14.35
N CYS A 45 26.92 2.25 13.41
CA CYS A 45 28.33 2.50 13.73
C CYS A 45 28.44 3.71 14.69
N GLU A 46 29.07 3.50 15.84
CA GLU A 46 29.22 4.54 16.88
C GLU A 46 30.08 5.72 16.42
N LYS A 47 30.96 5.51 15.44
CA LYS A 47 31.85 6.55 14.90
C LYS A 47 31.19 7.42 13.83
N CYS A 48 30.38 6.84 12.94
CA CYS A 48 29.86 7.55 11.76
C CYS A 48 28.34 7.51 11.58
N GLY A 49 27.62 6.82 12.46
CA GLY A 49 26.16 6.71 12.45
C GLY A 49 25.58 5.86 11.32
N LYS A 50 26.41 5.28 10.43
CA LYS A 50 25.93 4.45 9.31
C LYS A 50 25.59 3.05 9.79
N VAL A 51 24.49 2.50 9.27
CA VAL A 51 24.06 1.11 9.51
C VAL A 51 24.38 0.19 8.33
N GLY A 52 24.15 0.65 7.09
CA GLY A 52 24.26 -0.20 5.90
C GLY A 52 25.68 -0.63 5.52
N THR A 53 26.70 -0.02 6.13
CA THR A 53 28.12 -0.36 5.93
C THR A 53 28.67 -1.23 7.05
N THR A 54 27.85 -1.69 7.99
CA THR A 54 28.32 -2.51 9.12
C THR A 54 28.07 -3.99 8.90
N LYS A 55 29.04 -4.80 9.32
CA LYS A 55 28.96 -6.26 9.40
C LYS A 55 29.26 -6.68 10.83
N VAL A 56 28.35 -7.42 11.45
CA VAL A 56 28.63 -8.12 12.71
C VAL A 56 29.63 -9.23 12.44
N THR A 57 30.67 -9.30 13.27
CA THR A 57 31.81 -10.24 13.15
C THR A 57 31.82 -11.31 14.22
N GLY A 58 30.98 -11.19 15.25
CA GLY A 58 30.89 -12.15 16.34
C GLY A 58 29.92 -11.74 17.42
N ILE A 59 29.61 -12.68 18.31
CA ILE A 59 28.74 -12.50 19.47
C ILE A 59 29.53 -12.88 20.73
N LYS A 60 29.43 -12.05 21.77
CA LYS A 60 30.08 -12.27 23.06
C LYS A 60 29.13 -11.87 24.18
N GLY A 61 28.44 -12.87 24.76
CA GLY A 61 27.39 -12.62 25.73
C GLY A 61 26.23 -11.85 25.09
N ASP A 62 25.85 -10.72 25.70
CA ASP A 62 24.81 -9.81 25.23
C ASP A 62 25.29 -8.77 24.21
N LYS A 63 26.57 -8.83 23.82
CA LYS A 63 27.20 -7.91 22.88
C LYS A 63 27.56 -8.56 21.56
N VAL A 64 27.70 -7.72 20.54
CA VAL A 64 28.18 -8.07 19.21
C VAL A 64 29.46 -7.31 18.89
N THR A 65 30.43 -7.97 18.27
CA THR A 65 31.55 -7.30 17.62
C THR A 65 31.16 -6.97 16.19
N TYR A 66 31.62 -5.83 15.67
CA TYR A 66 31.30 -5.41 14.31
C TYR A 66 32.44 -4.62 13.66
N LYS A 67 32.37 -4.54 12.33
CA LYS A 67 33.23 -3.67 11.51
C LYS A 67 32.39 -2.81 10.57
N CYS A 68 32.71 -1.51 10.51
CA CYS A 68 32.20 -0.57 9.53
C CYS A 68 33.06 -0.64 8.27
N MET A 69 32.65 -1.50 7.34
CA MET A 69 33.38 -1.89 6.14
C MET A 69 33.40 -0.77 5.09
N PRO A 70 34.58 -0.33 4.60
CA PRO A 70 34.68 0.78 3.64
C PRO A 70 33.83 0.60 2.38
N ASP A 71 33.84 -0.59 1.77
CA ASP A 71 33.24 -0.84 0.45
C ASP A 71 32.15 -1.92 0.49
N MET A 72 31.35 -1.95 1.55
CA MET A 72 30.30 -2.97 1.72
C MET A 72 29.10 -2.77 0.80
N VAL A 73 28.79 -1.52 0.45
CA VAL A 73 27.66 -1.13 -0.40
C VAL A 73 28.11 -0.05 -1.38
N SER A 74 27.51 -0.03 -2.58
CA SER A 74 27.88 0.93 -3.63
C SER A 74 27.46 2.38 -3.34
N TRP A 75 26.49 2.59 -2.44
CA TRP A 75 25.88 3.89 -2.17
C TRP A 75 26.42 4.59 -0.92
N ALA A 76 27.31 3.96 -0.15
CA ALA A 76 27.94 4.57 1.02
C ALA A 76 29.31 3.97 1.34
N GLN A 77 30.22 4.82 1.81
CA GLN A 77 31.53 4.40 2.27
C GLN A 77 31.56 4.24 3.81
N GLY A 78 31.98 3.07 4.29
CA GLY A 78 32.21 2.82 5.72
C GLY A 78 33.47 3.50 6.23
N CYS A 79 33.59 3.68 7.55
CA CYS A 79 34.68 4.43 8.17
C CYS A 79 35.85 3.57 8.69
N GLY A 80 35.81 2.26 8.48
CA GLY A 80 36.84 1.30 8.92
C GLY A 80 36.80 0.96 10.42
N HIS A 81 35.91 1.60 11.20
CA HIS A 81 35.85 1.39 12.64
C HIS A 81 35.43 -0.05 13.02
N GLU A 82 36.08 -0.60 14.04
CA GLU A 82 35.75 -1.86 14.68
C GLU A 82 35.33 -1.58 16.12
N GLY A 83 34.28 -2.25 16.60
CA GLY A 83 33.72 -2.02 17.93
C GLY A 83 33.01 -3.22 18.51
N GLU A 84 32.69 -3.14 19.81
CA GLU A 84 31.92 -4.12 20.57
C GLU A 84 30.76 -3.40 21.26
N ILE A 85 29.51 -3.71 20.89
CA ILE A 85 28.33 -3.01 21.41
C ILE A 85 27.25 -3.97 21.85
N ASN A 86 26.39 -3.53 22.77
CA ASN A 86 25.11 -4.17 22.96
C ASN A 86 24.14 -3.69 21.84
N PRO A 87 23.48 -4.60 21.11
CA PRO A 87 22.72 -4.25 19.89
C PRO A 87 21.31 -3.70 20.18
N TYR A 88 20.88 -3.66 21.44
CA TYR A 88 19.52 -3.33 21.83
C TYR A 88 19.23 -1.83 21.81
N ASP A 89 17.96 -1.49 22.01
CA ASP A 89 17.48 -0.12 22.26
C ASP A 89 17.81 0.84 21.11
N GLY A 90 17.62 0.38 19.87
CA GLY A 90 17.81 1.21 18.68
C GLY A 90 19.24 1.32 18.18
N ARG A 91 20.17 0.50 18.70
CA ARG A 91 21.58 0.48 18.25
C ARG A 91 21.85 -0.48 17.09
N SER A 92 20.84 -1.22 16.63
CA SER A 92 20.95 -2.17 15.54
C SER A 92 19.68 -2.24 14.70
N LYS A 93 19.79 -2.92 13.55
CA LYS A 93 18.71 -3.17 12.61
C LYS A 93 18.82 -4.58 12.03
N LEU A 94 17.69 -5.26 11.97
CA LEU A 94 17.57 -6.57 11.32
C LEU A 94 17.48 -6.42 9.79
N PRO A 95 18.05 -7.36 9.01
CA PRO A 95 17.76 -7.46 7.57
C PRO A 95 16.26 -7.57 7.34
N TRP A 96 15.73 -6.86 6.34
CA TRP A 96 14.29 -6.60 6.23
C TRP A 96 13.38 -7.85 6.19
N LYS A 97 13.82 -8.98 5.61
CA LYS A 97 13.02 -10.24 5.62
C LYS A 97 12.96 -10.86 7.03
N VAL A 98 14.02 -10.71 7.82
CA VAL A 98 14.06 -11.12 9.23
C VAL A 98 13.25 -10.13 10.06
N GLU A 99 13.42 -8.82 9.81
CA GLU A 99 12.66 -7.75 10.46
C GLU A 99 11.15 -7.93 10.25
N TRP A 100 10.71 -8.39 9.08
CA TRP A 100 9.29 -8.61 8.79
C TRP A 100 8.68 -9.70 9.69
N ALA A 101 9.39 -10.82 9.89
CA ALA A 101 8.97 -11.86 10.84
C ALA A 101 8.95 -11.33 12.29
N VAL A 102 9.94 -10.51 12.66
CA VAL A 102 9.99 -9.87 13.98
C VAL A 102 8.86 -8.85 14.16
N LYS A 103 8.44 -8.14 13.11
CA LYS A 103 7.28 -7.24 13.15
C LYS A 103 5.99 -8.01 13.46
N TRP A 104 5.77 -9.15 12.81
CA TRP A 104 4.62 -10.02 13.11
C TRP A 104 4.63 -10.53 14.54
N SER A 105 5.81 -10.80 15.08
CA SER A 105 5.97 -11.36 16.42
C SER A 105 5.91 -10.30 17.53
N GLY A 106 6.46 -9.11 17.26
CA GLY A 106 6.55 -7.99 18.21
C GLY A 106 5.32 -7.09 18.25
N LEU A 107 4.38 -7.25 17.31
CA LEU A 107 3.13 -6.52 17.24
C LEU A 107 1.95 -7.51 17.16
N PRO A 108 0.73 -7.15 17.60
CA PRO A 108 -0.43 -8.04 17.53
C PRO A 108 -1.02 -8.09 16.10
N VAL A 109 -0.21 -8.43 15.11
CA VAL A 109 -0.64 -8.51 13.70
C VAL A 109 -1.36 -9.83 13.47
N THR A 110 -2.65 -9.77 13.19
CA THR A 110 -3.48 -10.96 12.87
C THR A 110 -3.71 -11.12 11.38
N ILE A 111 -3.67 -10.02 10.62
CA ILE A 111 -3.88 -9.97 9.18
C ILE A 111 -2.87 -8.99 8.58
N GLU A 112 -2.14 -9.40 7.54
CA GLU A 112 -1.30 -8.50 6.76
C GLU A 112 -1.31 -8.89 5.29
N GLY A 113 -1.73 -7.98 4.42
CA GLY A 113 -1.63 -8.16 2.97
C GLY A 113 -0.26 -7.72 2.45
N SER A 114 0.20 -8.33 1.37
CA SER A 114 1.42 -7.90 0.68
C SER A 114 1.29 -8.06 -0.83
N GLY A 115 2.04 -7.25 -1.58
CA GLY A 115 2.00 -7.29 -3.04
C GLY A 115 2.48 -8.64 -3.58
N LYS A 116 2.01 -8.99 -4.77
CA LYS A 116 2.39 -10.24 -5.45
C LYS A 116 3.90 -10.48 -5.52
N ASP A 117 4.70 -9.43 -5.69
CA ASP A 117 6.17 -9.52 -5.71
C ASP A 117 6.75 -10.18 -4.44
N HIS A 118 6.12 -9.98 -3.27
CA HIS A 118 6.55 -10.60 -2.02
C HIS A 118 6.09 -12.05 -1.85
N ASN A 119 5.02 -12.43 -2.56
CA ASN A 119 4.31 -13.70 -2.46
C ASN A 119 4.69 -14.70 -3.57
N ALA A 120 5.63 -14.33 -4.44
CA ALA A 120 6.20 -15.28 -5.39
C ALA A 120 6.84 -16.46 -4.65
N ALA A 121 6.85 -17.65 -5.27
CA ALA A 121 7.48 -18.82 -4.69
C ALA A 121 8.98 -18.54 -4.40
N GLY A 122 9.41 -18.78 -3.17
CA GLY A 122 10.76 -18.44 -2.72
C GLY A 122 10.97 -16.95 -2.44
N GLY A 123 9.88 -16.18 -2.41
CA GLY A 123 9.83 -14.75 -2.15
C GLY A 123 10.12 -14.40 -0.70
N SER A 124 10.04 -13.11 -0.40
CA SER A 124 10.29 -12.63 0.96
C SER A 124 9.26 -13.11 1.97
N HIS A 125 8.00 -13.28 1.57
CA HIS A 125 6.95 -13.74 2.47
C HIS A 125 7.26 -15.17 2.96
N ASP A 126 7.65 -16.08 2.06
CA ASP A 126 8.00 -17.47 2.43
C ASP A 126 9.19 -17.54 3.41
N ILE A 127 10.21 -16.70 3.20
CA ILE A 127 11.35 -16.59 4.13
C ILE A 127 10.88 -16.11 5.50
N SER A 128 10.09 -15.03 5.54
CA SER A 128 9.58 -14.47 6.80
C SER A 128 8.64 -15.44 7.52
N VAL A 129 7.83 -16.22 6.79
CA VAL A 129 6.97 -17.30 7.33
C VAL A 129 7.79 -18.36 8.03
N ARG A 130 8.83 -18.88 7.37
CA ARG A 130 9.73 -19.89 7.94
C ARG A 130 10.43 -19.34 9.19
N ILE A 131 10.99 -18.12 9.12
CA ILE A 131 11.62 -17.48 10.29
C ILE A 131 10.63 -17.31 11.44
N CYS A 132 9.41 -16.83 11.16
CA CYS A 132 8.39 -16.61 12.17
C CYS A 132 8.02 -17.91 12.91
N LYS A 133 7.84 -19.01 12.16
CA LYS A 133 7.47 -20.31 12.71
C LYS A 133 8.63 -21.04 13.39
N GLU A 134 9.77 -21.13 12.74
CA GLU A 134 10.87 -22.01 13.15
C GLU A 134 11.86 -21.34 14.09
N ILE A 135 12.04 -20.03 13.96
CA ILE A 135 12.97 -19.27 14.81
C ILE A 135 12.20 -18.54 15.89
N LEU A 136 11.14 -17.81 15.52
CA LEU A 136 10.41 -16.97 16.47
C LEU A 136 9.36 -17.75 17.25
N GLU A 137 8.91 -18.90 16.74
CA GLU A 137 7.86 -19.76 17.32
C GLU A 137 6.55 -19.00 17.52
N MET A 138 6.21 -18.15 16.55
CA MET A 138 5.03 -17.28 16.59
C MET A 138 4.05 -17.62 15.46
N PRO A 139 2.75 -17.32 15.65
CA PRO A 139 1.77 -17.45 14.58
C PRO A 139 2.09 -16.49 13.43
N VAL A 140 1.84 -16.96 12.20
CA VAL A 140 1.92 -16.14 11.00
C VAL A 140 0.58 -15.45 10.79
N PRO A 141 0.54 -14.13 10.52
CA PRO A 141 -0.69 -13.43 10.19
C PRO A 141 -1.40 -14.02 8.96
N TYR A 142 -2.72 -13.87 8.90
CA TYR A 142 -3.47 -14.21 7.70
C TYR A 142 -3.04 -13.30 6.55
N ASN A 143 -2.56 -13.91 5.47
CA ASN A 143 -2.02 -13.19 4.33
C ASN A 143 -3.11 -12.89 3.28
N ILE A 144 -3.10 -11.67 2.75
CA ILE A 144 -3.94 -11.22 1.63
C ILE A 144 -3.03 -10.77 0.48
N PRO A 145 -2.60 -11.70 -0.40
CA PRO A 145 -1.82 -11.33 -1.58
C PRO A 145 -2.66 -10.47 -2.52
N TYR A 146 -2.14 -9.31 -2.92
CA TYR A 146 -2.79 -8.42 -3.88
C TYR A 146 -2.00 -8.25 -5.18
N GLU A 147 -2.74 -8.16 -6.28
CA GLU A 147 -2.24 -7.94 -7.64
C GLU A 147 -1.88 -6.47 -7.90
N PHE A 148 -1.29 -6.23 -9.08
CA PHE A 148 -0.89 -4.89 -9.50
C PHE A 148 -2.04 -4.01 -9.95
N PHE A 149 -1.77 -2.71 -9.88
CA PHE A 149 -2.43 -1.72 -10.69
C PHE A 149 -1.81 -1.72 -12.10
N LEU A 150 -2.66 -1.75 -13.12
CA LEU A 150 -2.29 -1.74 -14.52
C LEU A 150 -2.74 -0.43 -15.17
N THR A 151 -2.02 -0.01 -16.20
CA THR A 151 -2.39 1.09 -17.09
C THR A 151 -2.11 0.63 -18.53
N GLY A 152 -3.12 0.62 -19.39
CA GLY A 152 -3.00 0.09 -20.75
C GLY A 152 -2.58 -1.38 -20.77
N GLY A 153 -2.94 -2.17 -19.75
CA GLY A 153 -2.54 -3.57 -19.60
C GLY A 153 -1.11 -3.79 -19.07
N ALA A 154 -0.31 -2.74 -18.87
CA ALA A 154 1.03 -2.82 -18.31
C ALA A 154 1.07 -2.44 -16.82
N LYS A 155 2.03 -2.99 -16.05
CA LYS A 155 2.22 -2.65 -14.63
C LYS A 155 2.55 -1.16 -14.50
N MET A 156 1.78 -0.42 -13.70
CA MET A 156 2.13 0.95 -13.33
C MET A 156 3.49 0.96 -12.60
N SER A 157 4.39 1.83 -13.04
CA SER A 157 5.76 1.88 -12.52
C SER A 157 6.25 3.33 -12.43
N SER A 158 6.33 3.84 -11.19
CA SER A 158 6.85 5.19 -10.91
C SER A 158 8.28 5.40 -11.40
N SER A 159 9.10 4.35 -11.46
CA SER A 159 10.47 4.39 -11.97
C SER A 159 10.59 4.48 -13.50
N LYS A 160 9.52 4.18 -14.24
CA LYS A 160 9.50 4.22 -15.71
C LYS A 160 8.69 5.41 -16.27
N GLY A 161 8.03 6.18 -15.40
CA GLY A 161 7.18 7.31 -15.81
C GLY A 161 5.89 6.89 -16.53
N GLU A 162 5.56 5.60 -16.52
CA GLU A 162 4.38 5.04 -17.18
C GLU A 162 3.19 4.98 -16.20
N GLY A 163 2.16 5.79 -16.48
CA GLY A 163 0.93 5.89 -15.69
C GLY A 163 0.90 7.05 -14.68
N ALA A 164 -0.24 7.24 -14.02
CA ALA A 164 -0.40 8.24 -12.96
C ALA A 164 0.23 7.75 -11.64
N THR A 165 0.94 8.65 -10.95
CA THR A 165 1.47 8.34 -9.61
C THR A 165 0.33 8.06 -8.63
N ALA A 166 0.57 7.27 -7.58
CA ALA A 166 -0.44 7.04 -6.54
C ALA A 166 -1.01 8.35 -5.95
N LYS A 167 -0.16 9.38 -5.83
CA LYS A 167 -0.57 10.72 -5.44
C LYS A 167 -1.52 11.35 -6.46
N ALA A 168 -1.17 11.32 -7.74
CA ALA A 168 -2.01 11.87 -8.81
C ALA A 168 -3.37 11.18 -8.87
N ILE A 169 -3.42 9.84 -8.76
CA ILE A 169 -4.69 9.09 -8.71
C ILE A 169 -5.52 9.51 -7.48
N GLY A 170 -4.88 9.62 -6.31
CA GLY A 170 -5.53 10.07 -5.08
C GLY A 170 -6.05 11.51 -5.12
N GLU A 171 -5.45 12.37 -5.93
CA GLU A 171 -5.90 13.74 -6.14
C GLU A 171 -6.97 13.86 -7.23
N LEU A 172 -7.04 12.88 -8.14
CA LEU A 172 -7.97 12.83 -9.28
C LEU A 172 -9.36 12.29 -8.92
N LEU A 173 -9.46 11.41 -7.93
CA LEU A 173 -10.72 10.78 -7.54
C LEU A 173 -11.24 11.28 -6.19
N PRO A 174 -12.57 11.35 -6.01
CA PRO A 174 -13.15 11.45 -4.67
C PRO A 174 -12.68 10.27 -3.80
N PRO A 175 -12.44 10.48 -2.50
CA PRO A 175 -11.97 9.41 -1.60
C PRO A 175 -12.86 8.16 -1.59
N GLU A 176 -14.18 8.34 -1.65
CA GLU A 176 -15.18 7.25 -1.70
C GLU A 176 -15.04 6.44 -2.99
N ILE A 177 -14.92 7.14 -4.12
CA ILE A 177 -14.74 6.53 -5.45
C ILE A 177 -13.37 5.82 -5.54
N LEU A 178 -12.32 6.40 -4.94
CA LEU A 178 -11.01 5.76 -4.84
C LEU A 178 -11.09 4.49 -3.99
N ARG A 179 -11.72 4.53 -2.81
CA ARG A 179 -11.94 3.33 -1.99
C ARG A 179 -12.72 2.28 -2.77
N PHE A 180 -13.81 2.68 -3.44
CA PHE A 180 -14.60 1.80 -4.30
C PHE A 180 -13.72 1.11 -5.35
N LEU A 181 -12.83 1.84 -6.04
CA LEU A 181 -11.85 1.28 -6.97
C LEU A 181 -10.96 0.20 -6.31
N MET A 182 -10.47 0.45 -5.10
CA MET A 182 -9.57 -0.46 -4.37
C MET A 182 -10.26 -1.77 -3.97
N ILE A 183 -11.56 -1.73 -3.60
CA ILE A 183 -12.27 -2.88 -3.01
C ILE A 183 -13.27 -3.56 -3.95
N GLN A 184 -13.57 -2.98 -5.12
CA GLN A 184 -14.53 -3.57 -6.08
C GLN A 184 -14.03 -4.86 -6.73
N LYS A 185 -12.72 -5.09 -6.75
CA LYS A 185 -12.13 -6.32 -7.29
C LYS A 185 -11.57 -7.17 -6.17
N HIS A 186 -11.68 -8.48 -6.34
CA HIS A 186 -10.98 -9.42 -5.48
C HIS A 186 -9.46 -9.12 -5.49
N PRO A 187 -8.75 -9.11 -4.34
CA PRO A 187 -7.34 -8.68 -4.25
C PRO A 187 -6.39 -9.37 -5.24
N LYS A 188 -6.65 -10.65 -5.54
CA LYS A 188 -5.89 -11.45 -6.53
C LYS A 188 -6.19 -11.10 -8.01
N ARG A 189 -6.95 -10.04 -8.30
CA ARG A 189 -7.21 -9.57 -9.66
C ARG A 189 -6.58 -8.20 -9.87
N PRO A 190 -5.89 -7.98 -11.01
CA PRO A 190 -5.32 -6.67 -11.29
C PRO A 190 -6.41 -5.60 -11.47
N ILE A 191 -6.06 -4.38 -11.09
CA ILE A 191 -6.91 -3.20 -11.27
C ILE A 191 -6.36 -2.40 -12.43
N GLU A 192 -7.07 -2.45 -13.57
CA GLU A 192 -6.81 -1.57 -14.71
C GLU A 192 -7.32 -0.16 -14.38
N PHE A 193 -6.44 0.82 -14.46
CA PHE A 193 -6.75 2.22 -14.25
C PHE A 193 -6.03 3.08 -15.29
N ASN A 194 -6.79 3.51 -16.29
CA ASN A 194 -6.34 4.48 -17.27
C ASN A 194 -7.09 5.80 -17.08
N PRO A 195 -6.49 6.81 -16.41
CA PRO A 195 -7.15 8.09 -16.21
C PRO A 195 -7.38 8.84 -17.53
N GLU A 196 -6.62 8.54 -18.58
CA GLU A 196 -6.74 9.14 -19.91
C GLU A 196 -7.85 8.52 -20.77
N GLY A 197 -8.52 7.49 -20.26
CA GLY A 197 -9.63 6.83 -20.94
C GLY A 197 -10.96 7.04 -20.24
N SER A 198 -11.91 6.15 -20.52
CA SER A 198 -13.24 6.17 -19.88
C SER A 198 -13.26 5.63 -18.45
N THR A 199 -12.10 5.28 -17.85
CA THR A 199 -12.08 4.64 -16.53
C THR A 199 -12.72 5.50 -15.46
N VAL A 200 -12.43 6.81 -15.42
CA VAL A 200 -12.98 7.70 -14.39
C VAL A 200 -14.50 7.82 -14.53
N PRO A 201 -15.09 8.17 -15.69
CA PRO A 201 -16.54 8.18 -15.83
C PRO A 201 -17.23 6.83 -15.55
N VAL A 202 -16.64 5.73 -16.02
CA VAL A 202 -17.19 4.38 -15.77
C VAL A 202 -17.18 4.05 -14.29
N LEU A 203 -16.16 4.48 -13.55
CA LEU A 203 -16.06 4.24 -12.10
C LEU A 203 -17.16 4.99 -11.33
N PHE A 204 -17.49 6.22 -11.72
CA PHE A 204 -18.66 6.93 -11.17
C PHE A 204 -19.96 6.18 -11.50
N ASP A 205 -20.19 5.80 -12.76
CA ASP A 205 -21.39 5.04 -13.16
C ASP A 205 -21.52 3.71 -12.39
N GLN A 206 -20.40 3.02 -12.09
CA GLN A 206 -20.38 1.79 -11.28
C GLN A 206 -20.71 2.04 -9.81
N HIS A 207 -20.14 3.09 -9.23
CA HIS A 207 -20.43 3.49 -7.86
C HIS A 207 -21.90 3.90 -7.69
N ASP A 208 -22.46 4.64 -8.65
CA ASP A 208 -23.85 5.09 -8.61
C ASP A 208 -24.81 3.90 -8.64
N LYS A 209 -24.56 2.93 -9.52
CA LYS A 209 -25.31 1.66 -9.54
C LYS A 209 -25.20 0.89 -8.23
N ALA A 210 -24.02 0.89 -7.60
CA ALA A 210 -23.83 0.24 -6.31
C ALA A 210 -24.62 0.95 -5.19
N SER A 211 -24.73 2.28 -5.25
CA SER A 211 -25.60 3.07 -4.38
C SER A 211 -27.07 2.71 -4.54
N GLU A 212 -27.55 2.54 -5.79
CA GLU A 212 -28.91 2.09 -6.07
C GLU A 212 -29.20 0.74 -5.41
N GLN A 213 -28.27 -0.21 -5.47
CA GLN A 213 -28.38 -1.51 -4.80
C GLN A 213 -28.41 -1.37 -3.27
N TYR A 214 -27.65 -0.43 -2.69
CA TYR A 214 -27.67 -0.19 -1.24
C TYR A 214 -29.02 0.35 -0.76
N PHE A 215 -29.68 1.21 -1.53
CA PHE A 215 -30.96 1.83 -1.18
C PHE A 215 -32.20 1.11 -1.73
N ALA A 216 -32.02 0.01 -2.47
CA ALA A 216 -33.11 -0.79 -2.99
C ALA A 216 -33.79 -1.58 -1.85
N SER A 217 -35.13 -1.65 -1.88
CA SER A 217 -35.87 -2.54 -0.98
C SER A 217 -35.61 -4.02 -1.32
N GLU A 218 -35.40 -4.32 -2.59
CA GLU A 218 -35.07 -5.64 -3.12
C GLU A 218 -33.86 -5.53 -4.06
N PRO A 219 -32.62 -5.63 -3.54
CA PRO A 219 -31.42 -5.52 -4.35
C PRO A 219 -31.21 -6.75 -5.25
N GLU A 220 -30.94 -6.51 -6.53
CA GLU A 220 -30.58 -7.55 -7.50
C GLU A 220 -29.21 -8.16 -7.22
N ILE A 221 -28.25 -7.32 -6.81
CA ILE A 221 -26.88 -7.72 -6.47
C ILE A 221 -26.54 -7.13 -5.09
N PRO A 222 -26.90 -7.81 -3.98
CA PRO A 222 -26.67 -7.31 -2.62
C PRO A 222 -25.21 -6.94 -2.34
N ASP A 223 -24.26 -7.62 -2.97
CA ASP A 223 -22.83 -7.39 -2.82
C ASP A 223 -22.39 -6.02 -3.32
N HIS A 224 -23.06 -5.47 -4.32
CA HIS A 224 -22.80 -4.10 -4.77
C HIS A 224 -23.24 -3.09 -3.71
N GLY A 225 -24.36 -3.33 -3.03
CA GLY A 225 -24.75 -2.49 -1.89
C GLY A 225 -23.73 -2.53 -0.75
N ARG A 226 -23.18 -3.72 -0.44
CA ARG A 226 -22.08 -3.87 0.54
C ARG A 226 -20.82 -3.14 0.09
N LEU A 227 -20.47 -3.25 -1.19
CA LEU A 227 -19.33 -2.57 -1.79
C LEU A 227 -19.46 -1.04 -1.67
N PHE A 228 -20.62 -0.48 -2.00
CA PHE A 228 -20.91 0.94 -1.81
C PHE A 228 -20.74 1.34 -0.34
N HIS A 229 -21.33 0.59 0.59
CA HIS A 229 -21.22 0.86 2.03
C HIS A 229 -19.76 0.91 2.51
N TYR A 230 -18.94 -0.08 2.17
CA TYR A 230 -17.53 -0.12 2.60
C TYR A 230 -16.62 0.88 1.88
N SER A 231 -17.08 1.47 0.77
CA SER A 231 -16.33 2.52 0.08
C SER A 231 -16.44 3.89 0.75
N GLN A 232 -17.43 4.09 1.64
CA GLN A 232 -17.67 5.38 2.28
C GLN A 232 -16.55 5.78 3.25
N ILE A 233 -16.33 7.09 3.42
CA ILE A 233 -15.32 7.62 4.35
C ILE A 233 -15.83 7.65 5.78
N SER A 234 -17.11 8.00 5.96
CA SER A 234 -17.76 8.13 7.26
C SER A 234 -18.42 6.82 7.69
N ASP A 235 -18.40 6.54 8.99
CA ASP A 235 -19.17 5.45 9.61
C ASP A 235 -20.67 5.77 9.70
N ALA A 236 -21.07 7.02 9.40
CA ALA A 236 -22.47 7.40 9.30
C ALA A 236 -23.16 6.63 8.18
N LYS A 237 -24.42 6.24 8.40
CA LYS A 237 -25.22 5.58 7.35
C LYS A 237 -25.36 6.53 6.15
N PRO A 238 -25.05 6.07 4.93
CA PRO A 238 -25.26 6.87 3.73
C PRO A 238 -26.71 7.30 3.60
N VAL A 239 -26.91 8.56 3.21
CA VAL A 239 -28.23 9.13 2.93
C VAL A 239 -28.50 9.07 1.44
N LYS A 240 -29.70 8.63 1.06
CA LYS A 240 -30.11 8.59 -0.35
C LYS A 240 -30.23 10.02 -0.87
N HIS A 241 -29.52 10.32 -1.95
CA HIS A 241 -29.54 11.61 -2.62
C HIS A 241 -29.40 11.41 -4.14
N TYR A 242 -29.52 12.50 -4.89
CA TYR A 242 -29.44 12.50 -6.33
C TYR A 242 -27.99 12.41 -6.82
N LEU A 243 -27.71 11.41 -7.66
CA LEU A 243 -26.40 11.16 -8.27
C LEU A 243 -26.47 11.53 -9.77
N PRO A 244 -26.17 12.79 -10.15
CA PRO A 244 -26.22 13.18 -11.55
C PRO A 244 -25.08 12.50 -12.32
N ARG A 245 -25.41 11.89 -13.46
CA ARG A 245 -24.44 11.12 -14.25
C ARG A 245 -23.16 11.93 -14.52
N PHE A 246 -21.99 11.40 -14.17
CA PHE A 246 -20.74 12.15 -14.20
C PHE A 246 -20.44 12.73 -15.58
N THR A 247 -20.63 11.96 -16.65
CA THR A 247 -20.46 12.44 -18.04
C THR A 247 -21.36 13.62 -18.41
N ARG A 248 -22.54 13.72 -17.80
CA ARG A 248 -23.44 14.87 -18.00
C ARG A 248 -22.90 16.13 -17.31
N VAL A 249 -22.34 15.97 -16.13
CA VAL A 249 -21.62 17.06 -15.43
C VAL A 249 -20.44 17.53 -16.27
N ILE A 250 -19.63 16.59 -16.78
CA ILE A 250 -18.50 16.88 -17.67
C ILE A 250 -18.93 17.67 -18.91
N PHE A 251 -20.03 17.29 -19.55
CA PHE A 251 -20.56 18.02 -20.70
C PHE A 251 -20.91 19.48 -20.36
N PHE A 252 -21.62 19.71 -19.25
CA PHE A 252 -22.00 21.08 -18.85
C PHE A 252 -20.81 21.96 -18.45
N LEU A 253 -19.76 21.37 -17.86
CA LEU A 253 -18.56 22.12 -17.49
C LEU A 253 -17.80 22.71 -18.68
N GLN A 254 -18.04 22.18 -19.88
CA GLN A 254 -17.37 22.60 -21.11
C GLN A 254 -18.16 23.63 -21.90
N MET A 255 -19.43 23.86 -21.56
CA MET A 255 -20.31 24.81 -22.23
C MET A 255 -20.20 26.19 -21.56
N PRO A 256 -19.57 27.21 -22.18
CA PRO A 256 -19.25 28.48 -21.51
C PRO A 256 -20.46 29.27 -21.01
N HIS A 257 -21.64 29.01 -21.57
CA HIS A 257 -22.89 29.70 -21.25
C HIS A 257 -23.79 28.94 -20.28
N MET A 258 -23.40 27.72 -19.87
CA MET A 258 -24.18 26.88 -18.97
C MET A 258 -23.65 26.93 -17.54
N ASP A 259 -24.55 26.83 -16.58
CA ASP A 259 -24.23 26.66 -15.17
C ASP A 259 -24.55 25.21 -14.80
N ALA A 260 -23.52 24.39 -14.60
CA ALA A 260 -23.68 22.96 -14.37
C ALA A 260 -24.62 22.64 -13.18
N GLU A 261 -24.61 23.44 -12.11
CA GLU A 261 -25.52 23.20 -10.97
C GLU A 261 -26.97 23.46 -11.35
N LYS A 262 -27.24 24.55 -12.10
CA LYS A 262 -28.60 24.86 -12.59
C LYS A 262 -29.11 23.81 -13.55
N GLU A 263 -28.31 23.43 -14.54
CA GLU A 263 -28.69 22.41 -15.54
C GLU A 263 -28.99 21.06 -14.87
N ILE A 264 -28.21 20.68 -13.85
CA ILE A 264 -28.45 19.46 -13.08
C ILE A 264 -29.74 19.57 -12.25
N ALA A 265 -30.01 20.72 -11.63
CA ALA A 265 -31.26 20.95 -10.90
C ALA A 265 -32.49 20.85 -11.81
N GLU A 266 -32.40 21.39 -13.03
CA GLU A 266 -33.44 21.28 -14.05
C GLU A 266 -33.67 19.82 -14.47
N ILE A 267 -32.60 19.04 -14.71
CA ILE A 267 -32.70 17.61 -15.02
C ILE A 267 -33.36 16.81 -13.90
N LYS A 268 -33.03 17.12 -12.63
CA LYS A 268 -33.67 16.46 -11.48
C LYS A 268 -35.18 16.74 -11.43
N GLY A 269 -35.63 17.86 -11.99
CA GLY A 269 -37.04 18.28 -12.00
C GLY A 269 -37.59 18.67 -10.62
N SER A 270 -36.72 18.83 -9.62
CA SER A 270 -37.07 19.19 -8.24
C SER A 270 -35.93 19.95 -7.57
N LYS A 271 -36.23 20.65 -6.47
CA LYS A 271 -35.20 21.39 -5.73
C LYS A 271 -34.11 20.44 -5.22
N LEU A 272 -32.85 20.83 -5.39
CA LEU A 272 -31.71 20.13 -4.82
C LEU A 272 -31.76 20.24 -3.28
N THR A 273 -31.63 19.11 -2.59
CA THR A 273 -31.43 19.04 -1.13
C THR A 273 -30.01 19.49 -0.78
N VAL A 274 -29.64 19.45 0.50
CA VAL A 274 -28.27 19.76 0.93
C VAL A 274 -27.31 18.71 0.39
N GLU A 275 -27.67 17.44 0.52
CA GLU A 275 -26.89 16.29 0.08
C GLU A 275 -26.71 16.28 -1.45
N ASP A 276 -27.76 16.61 -2.21
CA ASP A 276 -27.65 16.71 -3.67
C ASP A 276 -26.63 17.78 -4.09
N LYS A 277 -26.61 18.93 -3.39
CA LYS A 277 -25.69 20.03 -3.70
C LYS A 277 -24.26 19.66 -3.38
N GLU A 278 -24.04 18.95 -2.27
CA GLU A 278 -22.71 18.44 -1.92
C GLU A 278 -22.19 17.46 -2.97
N GLU A 279 -23.04 16.54 -3.44
CA GLU A 279 -22.69 15.59 -4.50
C GLU A 279 -22.40 16.31 -5.84
N VAL A 280 -23.25 17.27 -6.24
CA VAL A 280 -23.04 18.08 -7.44
C VAL A 280 -21.72 18.85 -7.37
N ALA A 281 -21.46 19.52 -6.25
CA ALA A 281 -20.22 20.26 -6.04
C ALA A 281 -18.99 19.34 -6.11
N MET A 282 -19.09 18.13 -5.53
CA MET A 282 -18.04 17.11 -5.61
C MET A 282 -17.78 16.69 -7.07
N ARG A 283 -18.82 16.34 -7.82
CA ARG A 283 -18.68 15.94 -9.24
C ARG A 283 -18.14 17.06 -10.09
N ILE A 284 -18.56 18.30 -9.86
CA ILE A 284 -18.01 19.48 -10.54
C ILE A 284 -16.51 19.63 -10.26
N LYS A 285 -16.11 19.55 -8.99
CA LYS A 285 -14.70 19.68 -8.57
C LYS A 285 -13.82 18.63 -9.23
N TYR A 286 -14.20 17.36 -9.16
CA TYR A 286 -13.39 16.28 -9.74
C TYR A 286 -13.53 16.19 -11.25
N GLY A 287 -14.67 16.61 -11.81
CA GLY A 287 -14.86 16.75 -13.24
C GLY A 287 -13.92 17.77 -13.86
N LYS A 288 -13.78 18.96 -13.25
CA LYS A 288 -12.78 19.97 -13.66
C LYS A 288 -11.35 19.41 -13.62
N LYS A 289 -10.97 18.77 -12.51
CA LYS A 289 -9.64 18.16 -12.37
C LYS A 289 -9.34 17.13 -13.46
N TRP A 290 -10.32 16.28 -13.78
CA TRP A 290 -10.16 15.27 -14.81
C TRP A 290 -10.06 15.90 -16.19
N LEU A 291 -10.91 16.88 -16.52
CA LEU A 291 -10.85 17.66 -17.75
C LEU A 291 -9.51 18.37 -17.94
N ASP A 292 -9.01 19.03 -16.91
CA ASP A 292 -7.79 19.84 -16.98
C ASP A 292 -6.50 18.99 -17.15
N SER A 293 -6.53 17.72 -16.75
CA SER A 293 -5.31 16.90 -16.59
C SER A 293 -5.27 15.63 -17.44
N TYR A 294 -6.41 15.00 -17.69
CA TYR A 294 -6.45 13.63 -18.23
C TYR A 294 -7.57 13.36 -19.24
N ALA A 295 -8.59 14.22 -19.40
CA ALA A 295 -9.68 13.91 -20.30
C ALA A 295 -9.19 13.75 -21.76
N PRO A 296 -9.51 12.63 -22.43
CA PRO A 296 -9.16 12.45 -23.83
C PRO A 296 -10.01 13.32 -24.75
N GLU A 297 -9.56 13.53 -25.98
CA GLU A 297 -10.25 14.36 -26.98
C GLU A 297 -11.72 13.98 -27.17
N ASP A 298 -12.07 12.68 -27.10
CA ASP A 298 -13.45 12.19 -27.22
C ASP A 298 -14.42 12.71 -26.14
N PHE A 299 -13.88 13.24 -25.03
CA PHE A 299 -14.64 13.83 -23.93
C PHE A 299 -14.49 15.36 -23.87
N VAL A 300 -13.76 15.96 -24.82
CA VAL A 300 -13.62 17.41 -24.97
C VAL A 300 -14.61 17.91 -26.03
N PHE A 301 -15.52 18.81 -25.65
CA PHE A 301 -16.62 19.31 -26.49
C PHE A 301 -16.55 20.80 -26.76
#